data_AF-A0A0Q5VUT3-F1
#
_entry.id   AF-A0A0Q5VUT3-F1
#
_cell.length_a   1.000
_cell.length_b   1.000
_cell.length_c   1.000
_cell.angle_alpha   90.00
_cell.angle_beta   90.00
_cell.angle_gamma   90.00
#
_symmetry.space_group_name_H-M   'P 1'
#
loop_
_entity.id
_entity.type
_entity.pdbx_description
1 polymer ?
#
loop_
_entity_poly.entity_id
_entity_poly.type
_entity_poly.pdbx_seq_one_letter_code
_entity_poly.pdbx_strand_id
1 'polypeptide(L)'
;MSLEQRITSRLTEAFAPSRLAVINESHLHAGHHADFNGTGETHMRVRIVADAFVGMSRIARHRAINDLLKPELDAGLHALAVEPAAPGEETRW
;
A
#
# COMPACT_ATOMS: atom_id res chain seq x y z
N MET A 1 -0.71 -2.51 -17.28
CA MET A 1 -0.08 -1.89 -16.09
C MET A 1 0.02 -2.94 -15.01
N SER A 2 1.15 -3.04 -14.31
CA SER A 2 1.31 -3.91 -13.16
C SER A 2 0.43 -3.44 -11.99
N LEU A 3 0.20 -4.29 -10.98
CA LEU A 3 -0.52 -3.91 -9.77
C LEU A 3 0.23 -2.81 -9.02
N GLU A 4 1.56 -2.89 -8.91
CA GLU A 4 2.40 -1.83 -8.32
C GLU A 4 2.14 -0.47 -8.99
N GLN A 5 2.07 -0.43 -10.32
CA GLN A 5 1.77 0.78 -11.09
C GLN A 5 0.35 1.30 -10.80
N ARG A 6 -0.65 0.40 -10.73
CA ARG A 6 -2.03 0.81 -10.42
C ARG A 6 -2.16 1.40 -9.02
N ILE A 7 -1.56 0.75 -8.01
CA ILE A 7 -1.53 1.24 -6.63
C ILE A 7 -0.82 2.60 -6.59
N THR A 8 0.32 2.73 -7.27
CA THR A 8 1.09 3.98 -7.33
C THR A 8 0.28 5.12 -7.93
N SER A 9 -0.40 4.89 -9.07
CA SER A 9 -1.24 5.91 -9.72
C SER A 9 -2.38 6.36 -8.81
N ARG A 10 -3.16 5.41 -8.27
CA ARG A 10 -4.30 5.70 -7.40
C ARG A 10 -3.90 6.50 -6.17
N LEU A 11 -2.80 6.09 -5.49
CA LEU A 11 -2.32 6.79 -4.30
C LEU A 11 -1.78 8.18 -4.63
N THR A 12 -1.09 8.32 -5.77
CA THR A 12 -0.57 9.62 -6.23
C THR A 12 -1.71 10.58 -6.53
N GLU A 13 -2.73 10.13 -7.26
CA GLU A 13 -3.90 10.92 -7.62
C GLU A 13 -4.75 11.31 -6.40
N ALA A 14 -4.96 10.38 -5.46
CA ALA A 14 -5.86 10.61 -4.33
C ALA A 14 -5.22 11.45 -3.21
N PHE A 15 -3.91 11.31 -2.98
CA PHE A 15 -3.26 11.88 -1.79
C PHE A 15 -2.14 12.87 -2.10
N ALA A 16 -1.71 13.01 -3.37
CA ALA A 16 -0.59 13.85 -3.78
C ALA A 16 0.62 13.75 -2.82
N PRO A 17 1.14 12.54 -2.55
CA PRO A 17 2.11 12.31 -1.51
C PRO A 17 3.45 13.00 -1.81
N SER A 18 4.08 13.54 -0.78
CA SER A 18 5.44 14.06 -0.86
C SER A 18 6.48 12.94 -0.94
N ARG A 19 6.13 11.74 -0.49
CA ARG A 19 6.96 10.54 -0.62
C ARG A 19 6.08 9.28 -0.71
N LEU A 20 6.37 8.41 -1.68
CA LEU A 20 5.64 7.15 -1.88
C LEU A 20 6.60 6.04 -2.28
N ALA A 21 6.46 4.87 -1.65
CA ALA A 21 7.00 3.61 -2.12
C ALA A 21 5.91 2.54 -2.09
N VAL A 22 5.80 1.82 -3.21
CA VAL A 22 4.96 0.63 -3.36
C VAL A 22 5.92 -0.52 -3.65
N ILE A 23 5.95 -1.52 -2.76
CA ILE A 23 6.97 -2.57 -2.77
C ILE A 23 6.27 -3.92 -2.88
N ASN A 24 6.70 -4.74 -3.84
CA ASN A 24 6.24 -6.12 -3.97
C ASN A 24 7.00 -7.05 -3.02
N GLU A 25 6.30 -7.57 -2.03
CA GLU A 25 6.82 -8.50 -1.01
C GLU A 25 6.40 -9.95 -1.25
N SER A 26 5.78 -10.26 -2.39
CA SER A 26 5.24 -11.61 -2.70
C SER A 26 6.28 -12.71 -2.55
N HIS A 27 7.54 -12.43 -2.89
CA HIS A 27 8.66 -13.36 -2.76
C HIS A 27 8.94 -13.78 -1.30
N LEU A 28 8.63 -12.93 -0.33
CA LEU A 28 8.77 -13.23 1.11
C LEU A 28 7.70 -14.21 1.62
N HIS A 29 6.66 -14.45 0.83
CA HIS A 29 5.51 -15.27 1.20
C HIS A 29 5.39 -16.53 0.32
N ALA A 30 6.46 -16.92 -0.36
CA ALA A 30 6.53 -18.18 -1.08
C ALA A 30 6.28 -19.38 -0.15
N GLY A 31 5.40 -20.30 -0.55
CA GLY A 31 5.03 -21.50 0.21
C GLY A 31 4.09 -21.27 1.39
N HIS A 32 3.71 -20.02 1.70
CA HIS A 32 2.78 -19.73 2.80
C HIS A 32 1.34 -20.15 2.48
N HIS A 33 0.96 -20.10 1.20
CA HIS A 33 -0.23 -20.72 0.64
C HIS A 33 0.18 -21.61 -0.52
N ALA A 34 -0.59 -22.66 -0.83
CA ALA A 34 -0.28 -23.59 -1.92
C ALA A 34 -0.08 -22.86 -3.27
N ASP A 35 -0.82 -21.77 -3.47
CA ASP A 35 -0.78 -20.96 -4.69
C ASP A 35 0.30 -19.86 -4.68
N PHE A 36 0.96 -19.60 -3.54
CA PHE A 36 2.01 -18.59 -3.44
C PHE A 36 3.37 -19.19 -3.76
N ASN A 37 3.73 -19.17 -5.03
CA ASN A 37 5.06 -19.61 -5.49
C ASN A 37 6.15 -18.53 -5.34
N GLY A 38 5.85 -17.40 -4.69
CA GLY A 38 6.77 -16.27 -4.52
C GLY A 38 6.87 -15.33 -5.72
N THR A 39 6.15 -15.62 -6.79
CA THR A 39 6.05 -14.77 -7.99
C THR A 39 4.71 -14.04 -8.04
N GLY A 40 4.60 -13.02 -8.89
CA GLY A 40 3.41 -12.17 -9.00
C GLY A 40 3.39 -11.01 -7.99
N GLU A 41 2.25 -10.35 -7.89
CA GLU A 41 2.02 -9.16 -7.04
C GLU A 41 0.83 -9.44 -6.10
N THR A 42 1.01 -10.35 -5.15
CA THR A 42 -0.04 -10.77 -4.20
C THR A 42 0.13 -10.17 -2.81
N HIS A 43 1.35 -9.79 -2.43
CA HIS A 43 1.65 -9.12 -1.16
C HIS A 43 2.37 -7.82 -1.46
N MET A 44 1.75 -6.71 -1.07
CA MET A 44 2.27 -5.38 -1.34
C MET A 44 2.46 -4.60 -0.03
N ARG A 45 3.51 -3.80 0.03
CA ARG A 45 3.70 -2.77 1.07
C ARG A 45 3.57 -1.39 0.45
N VAL A 46 2.85 -0.52 1.15
CA VAL A 46 2.74 0.91 0.85
C VAL A 46 3.35 1.70 2.00
N ARG A 47 4.37 2.50 1.68
CA ARG A 47 4.91 3.54 2.55
C ARG A 47 4.58 4.89 1.95
N ILE A 48 3.85 5.73 2.66
CA ILE A 48 3.32 6.96 2.09
C ILE A 48 3.39 8.11 3.09
N VAL A 49 3.89 9.25 2.62
CA VAL A 49 3.90 10.53 3.35
C VAL A 49 3.06 11.53 2.57
N ALA A 50 2.00 12.07 3.18
CA ALA A 50 1.11 13.03 2.53
C ALA A 50 0.44 13.99 3.53
N ASP A 51 0.24 15.25 3.14
CA ASP A 51 -0.48 16.24 3.94
C ASP A 51 -1.94 15.83 4.22
N ALA A 52 -2.53 15.03 3.34
CA ALA A 52 -3.87 14.48 3.51
C ALA A 52 -4.04 13.68 4.83
N PHE A 53 -2.95 13.25 5.47
CA PHE A 53 -2.98 12.50 6.73
C PHE A 53 -2.87 13.37 8.00
N VAL A 54 -2.67 14.69 7.86
CA VAL A 54 -2.61 15.62 8.99
C VAL A 54 -3.94 15.62 9.74
N GLY A 55 -3.88 15.50 11.08
CA GLY A 55 -5.07 15.44 11.93
C GLY A 55 -5.85 14.12 11.89
N MET A 56 -5.52 13.19 10.99
CA MET A 56 -6.12 11.86 10.97
C MET A 56 -5.49 10.95 12.03
N SER A 57 -6.32 10.15 12.71
CA SER A 57 -5.82 9.07 13.56
C SER A 57 -5.16 7.96 12.71
N ARG A 58 -4.30 7.15 13.33
CA ARG A 58 -3.67 5.99 12.66
C ARG A 58 -4.70 5.09 11.96
N ILE A 59 -5.82 4.76 12.63
CA ILE A 59 -6.87 3.91 12.05
C ILE A 59 -7.53 4.61 10.86
N ALA A 60 -7.80 5.92 10.94
CA ALA A 60 -8.41 6.67 9.85
C ALA A 60 -7.53 6.68 8.59
N ARG A 61 -6.22 6.85 8.74
CA ARG A 61 -5.26 6.79 7.61
C ARG A 61 -5.24 5.42 6.95
N HIS A 62 -5.20 4.36 7.75
CA HIS A 62 -5.26 2.99 7.22
C HIS A 62 -6.57 2.74 6.48
N ARG A 63 -7.71 3.18 7.02
CA ARG A 63 -9.01 3.06 6.35
C ARG A 63 -9.02 3.80 5.02
N ALA A 64 -8.58 5.06 4.99
CA ALA A 64 -8.53 5.84 3.75
C ALA A 64 -7.76 5.13 2.62
N ILE A 65 -6.62 4.53 2.93
CA ILE A 65 -5.82 3.77 1.96
C ILE A 65 -6.50 2.45 1.57
N ASN A 66 -7.02 1.70 2.54
CA ASN A 66 -7.69 0.42 2.26
C ASN A 66 -8.97 0.62 1.44
N ASP A 67 -9.76 1.66 1.74
CA ASP A 67 -10.98 1.99 1.00
C ASP A 67 -10.66 2.37 -0.45
N LEU A 68 -9.61 3.18 -0.66
CA LEU A 68 -9.13 3.53 -2.00
C LEU A 68 -8.65 2.31 -2.80
N LEU A 69 -7.95 1.38 -2.15
CA LEU A 69 -7.34 0.21 -2.80
C LEU A 69 -8.22 -1.05 -2.73
N LYS A 70 -9.44 -0.94 -2.20
CA LYS A 70 -10.43 -2.02 -2.16
C LYS A 70 -10.62 -2.73 -3.51
N PRO A 71 -10.71 -2.03 -4.66
CA PRO A 71 -10.84 -2.71 -5.95
C PRO A 71 -9.67 -3.64 -6.29
N GLU A 72 -8.46 -3.33 -5.82
CA GLU A 72 -7.28 -4.18 -6.07
C GLU A 72 -7.27 -5.39 -5.14
N LEU A 73 -7.73 -5.23 -3.88
CA LEU A 73 -7.96 -6.33 -2.93
C LEU A 73 -9.02 -7.30 -3.48
N ASP A 74 -10.14 -6.76 -3.98
CA ASP A 74 -11.20 -7.56 -4.57
C ASP A 74 -10.76 -8.25 -5.89
N ALA A 75 -9.75 -7.69 -6.58
CA ALA A 75 -9.18 -8.24 -7.82
C ALA A 75 -8.04 -9.26 -7.59
N GLY A 76 -7.72 -9.61 -6.34
CA GLY A 76 -6.78 -10.68 -6.02
C GLY A 76 -5.48 -10.26 -5.32
N LEU A 77 -5.32 -8.98 -4.94
CA LEU A 77 -4.30 -8.60 -3.96
C LEU A 77 -4.62 -9.29 -2.63
N HIS A 78 -3.71 -10.13 -2.15
CA HIS A 78 -3.95 -10.93 -0.94
C HIS A 78 -3.70 -10.14 0.34
N ALA A 79 -2.58 -9.41 0.41
CA ALA A 79 -2.20 -8.68 1.61
C ALA A 79 -1.60 -7.31 1.28
N LEU A 80 -1.98 -6.32 2.08
CA LEU A 80 -1.51 -4.95 1.98
C LEU A 80 -0.96 -4.46 3.33
N ALA A 81 0.35 -4.32 3.44
CA ALA A 81 0.98 -3.63 4.55
C ALA A 81 0.96 -2.11 4.30
N VAL A 82 0.53 -1.32 5.27
CA VAL A 82 0.39 0.15 5.11
C VAL A 82 1.14 0.86 6.23
N GLU A 83 1.99 1.81 5.85
CA GLU A 83 2.76 2.67 6.74
C GLU A 83 2.51 4.16 6.34
N PRO A 84 1.40 4.76 6.79
CA PRO A 84 1.03 6.12 6.43
C PRO A 84 1.47 7.15 7.47
N ALA A 85 2.12 8.23 7.02
CA ALA A 85 2.59 9.32 7.87
C ALA A 85 2.23 10.70 7.30
N ALA A 86 1.96 11.67 8.16
CA ALA A 86 1.95 13.07 7.77
C ALA A 86 3.39 13.63 7.73
N PRO A 87 3.66 14.72 6.99
CA PRO A 87 4.98 15.33 6.99
C PRO A 87 5.46 15.69 8.40
N GLY A 88 6.72 15.37 8.70
CA GLY A 88 7.34 15.61 10.01
C GLY A 88 7.12 14.49 11.05
N GLU A 89 6.29 13.49 10.76
CA GLU A 89 6.16 12.30 11.61
C GLU A 89 7.25 11.27 11.34
N GLU A 90 7.52 10.39 12.32
CA GLU A 90 8.51 9.32 12.19
C GLU A 90 8.10 8.30 11.12
N THR A 91 9.01 8.00 10.20
CA THR A 91 8.80 7.02 9.12
C THR A 91 9.85 5.92 9.16
N ARG A 92 9.46 4.69 8.83
CA ARG A 92 10.36 3.54 8.67
C ARG A 92 10.62 3.33 7.19
N TRP A 93 11.66 3.96 6.64
CA TRP A 93 12.06 3.76 5.25
C TRP A 93 13.31 2.91 5.18
#